data_AF-A0A967HMW9-F1
#
_entry.id   AF-A0A967HMW9-F1
#
_cell.length_a   1.000
_cell.length_b   1.000
_cell.length_c   1.000
_cell.angle_alpha   90.00
_cell.angle_beta   90.00
_cell.angle_gamma   90.00
#
_symmetry.space_group_name_H-M   'P 1'
#
loop_
_entity.id
_entity.type
_entity.pdbx_description
1 polymer ?
#
loop_
_entity_poly.entity_id
_entity_poly.type
_entity_poly.pdbx_seq_one_letter_code
_entity_poly.pdbx_strand_id
1 'polypeptide(L)'
;ENRWHNRHHADRVGFFGFFDCADDPEAAAALLERAEAWLSERGLTSARGPVSPSLNHEAGLLVDGFDEPPVIMTPWNPPYYGRLVESAGYHKAR
;
A
#
# COMPACT_ATOMS: atom_id res chain seq x y z
N GLU A 1 -7.19 9.78 3.17
CA GLU A 1 -6.44 10.86 3.85
C GLU A 1 -6.34 10.54 5.33
N ASN A 2 -5.14 10.35 5.86
CA ASN A 2 -4.95 10.04 7.29
C ASN A 2 -4.67 11.34 8.08
N ARG A 3 -5.74 12.08 8.40
CA ARG A 3 -5.63 13.42 9.05
C ARG A 3 -4.95 13.36 10.42
N TRP A 4 -5.14 12.29 11.18
CA TRP A 4 -4.52 12.13 12.50
C TRP A 4 -3.01 11.92 12.39
N HIS A 5 -2.57 11.06 11.46
CA HIS A 5 -1.15 10.85 11.16
C HIS A 5 -0.48 12.17 10.76
N ASN A 6 -1.07 12.87 9.78
CA ASN A 6 -0.53 14.14 9.27
C ASN A 6 -0.41 15.23 10.35
N ARG A 7 -1.37 15.29 11.29
CA ARG A 7 -1.28 16.20 12.44
C ARG A 7 -0.19 15.81 13.43
N HIS A 8 0.02 14.53 13.67
CA HIS A 8 0.98 14.04 14.65
C HIS A 8 2.42 14.11 14.14
N HIS A 9 2.65 13.77 12.86
CA HIS A 9 3.96 13.73 12.23
C HIS A 9 4.33 14.99 11.42
N ALA A 10 3.40 15.95 11.31
CA ALA A 10 3.56 17.16 10.51
C ALA A 10 3.94 16.87 9.03
N ASP A 11 3.39 15.79 8.48
CA ASP A 11 3.60 15.37 7.09
C ASP A 11 2.31 15.46 6.26
N ARG A 12 2.41 15.11 4.98
CA ARG A 12 1.30 15.16 4.00
C ARG A 12 1.17 13.83 3.28
N VAL A 13 1.08 12.75 4.07
CA VAL A 13 1.05 11.38 3.54
C VAL A 13 -0.38 10.91 3.37
N GLY A 14 -0.64 10.30 2.22
CA GLY A 14 -1.86 9.58 1.89
C GLY A 14 -1.66 8.09 2.03
N PHE A 15 -2.68 7.37 2.50
CA PHE A 15 -2.61 5.92 2.64
C PHE A 15 -3.50 5.27 1.59
N PHE A 16 -3.00 4.20 0.97
CA PHE A 16 -3.80 3.28 0.16
C PHE A 16 -3.88 1.93 0.88
N GLY A 17 -4.85 1.10 0.51
CA GLY A 17 -5.10 -0.21 1.11
C GLY A 17 -6.12 -0.99 0.28
N PHE A 18 -6.41 -2.21 0.69
CA PHE A 18 -7.31 -3.13 -0.02
C PHE A 18 -6.95 -3.29 -1.50
N PHE A 19 -5.65 -3.30 -1.77
CA PHE A 19 -5.13 -3.50 -3.12
C PHE A 19 -5.29 -4.97 -3.50
N ASP A 20 -6.00 -5.23 -4.59
CA ASP A 20 -6.12 -6.57 -5.17
C ASP A 20 -6.33 -6.49 -6.69
N CYS A 21 -5.55 -7.32 -7.41
CA CYS A 21 -5.69 -7.55 -8.84
C CYS A 21 -5.02 -8.88 -9.23
N ALA A 22 -5.30 -9.32 -10.45
CA ALA A 22 -4.52 -10.39 -11.09
C ALA A 22 -3.05 -9.97 -11.24
N ASP A 23 -2.19 -10.91 -11.64
CA ASP A 23 -0.78 -10.63 -11.97
C ASP A 23 -0.66 -9.83 -13.28
N ASP A 24 -1.12 -8.58 -13.23
CA ASP A 24 -1.30 -7.65 -14.34
C ASP A 24 -0.75 -6.27 -13.94
N PRO A 25 0.45 -5.91 -14.45
CA PRO A 25 1.07 -4.62 -14.17
C PRO A 25 0.24 -3.41 -14.63
N GLU A 26 -0.52 -3.53 -15.72
CA GLU A 26 -1.34 -2.43 -16.24
C GLU A 26 -2.53 -2.17 -15.31
N ALA A 27 -3.18 -3.24 -14.85
CA ALA A 27 -4.25 -3.13 -13.86
C ALA A 27 -3.75 -2.57 -12.53
N ALA A 28 -2.60 -3.05 -12.05
CA ALA A 28 -1.98 -2.56 -10.82
C ALA A 28 -1.64 -1.05 -10.90
N ALA A 29 -1.01 -0.64 -12.00
CA ALA A 29 -0.68 0.77 -12.25
C ALA A 29 -1.95 1.63 -12.28
N ALA A 30 -2.98 1.23 -13.03
CA ALA A 30 -4.23 1.98 -13.13
C ALA A 30 -4.93 2.17 -11.77
N LEU A 31 -4.93 1.13 -10.92
CA LEU A 31 -5.51 1.21 -9.57
C LEU A 31 -4.72 2.18 -8.68
N LEU A 32 -3.39 2.08 -8.69
CA LEU A 32 -2.51 2.91 -7.86
C LEU A 32 -2.50 4.37 -8.33
N GLU A 33 -2.42 4.62 -9.64
CA GLU A 33 -2.54 5.96 -10.22
C GLU A 33 -3.86 6.62 -9.83
N ARG A 34 -4.96 5.86 -9.84
CA ARG A 34 -6.26 6.40 -9.43
C ARG A 34 -6.28 6.75 -7.94
N ALA A 35 -5.67 5.95 -7.09
CA ALA A 35 -5.53 6.24 -5.67
C ALA A 35 -4.65 7.48 -5.45
N GLU A 36 -3.52 7.58 -6.14
CA GLU A 36 -2.60 8.72 -6.07
C GLU A 36 -3.25 10.02 -6.54
N ALA A 37 -3.98 9.99 -7.65
CA ALA A 37 -4.73 11.15 -8.13
C ALA A 37 -5.71 11.65 -7.07
N TRP A 38 -6.46 10.73 -6.43
CA TRP A 38 -7.38 11.08 -5.34
C TRP A 38 -6.66 11.68 -4.12
N LEU A 39 -5.45 11.20 -3.79
CA LEU A 39 -4.64 11.76 -2.71
C LEU A 39 -4.09 13.15 -3.06
N SER A 40 -3.64 13.33 -4.31
CA SER A 40 -3.08 14.57 -4.85
C SER A 40 -4.11 15.69 -4.91
N GLU A 41 -5.35 15.41 -5.34
CA GLU A 41 -6.48 16.35 -5.33
C GLU A 41 -6.77 16.92 -3.92
N ARG A 42 -6.32 16.22 -2.87
CA ARG A 42 -6.50 16.60 -1.46
C ARG A 42 -5.24 17.24 -0.86
N GLY A 43 -4.24 17.53 -1.69
CA GLY A 43 -2.99 18.16 -1.30
C GLY A 43 -2.07 17.26 -0.48
N LEU A 44 -2.10 15.95 -0.70
CA LEU A 44 -1.13 15.01 -0.15
C LEU A 44 0.03 14.85 -1.14
N THR A 45 1.25 14.67 -0.64
CA THR A 45 2.47 14.70 -1.45
C THR A 45 3.15 13.34 -1.59
N SER A 46 2.61 12.31 -0.95
CA SER A 46 3.12 10.93 -1.04
C SER A 46 2.02 9.93 -0.70
N ALA A 47 2.16 8.70 -1.21
CA ALA A 47 1.29 7.57 -0.90
C ALA A 47 2.09 6.50 -0.11
N ARG A 48 1.45 5.87 0.88
CA ARG A 48 2.01 4.77 1.67
C ARG A 48 0.98 3.67 1.84
N GLY A 49 1.40 2.42 1.77
CA GLY A 49 0.50 1.30 1.93
C GLY A 49 1.08 -0.01 1.40
N PRO A 50 0.25 -1.05 1.30
CA PRO A 50 -1.17 -1.06 1.66
C PRO A 50 -1.39 -1.02 3.18
N VAL A 51 -2.49 -0.40 3.63
CA VAL A 51 -2.94 -0.42 5.02
C VAL A 51 -4.44 -0.73 5.06
N SER A 52 -4.82 -1.86 5.67
CA SER A 52 -6.16 -2.45 5.60
C SER A 52 -6.66 -2.99 6.94
N PRO A 53 -7.77 -2.46 7.50
CA PRO A 53 -8.33 -1.11 7.31
C PRO A 53 -7.51 -0.01 8.03
N SER A 54 -6.58 -0.38 8.90
CA SER A 54 -5.79 0.56 9.70
C SER A 54 -4.44 -0.04 10.09
N LEU A 55 -3.52 0.78 10.59
CA LEU A 55 -2.20 0.33 11.09
C LEU A 55 -2.27 -0.69 12.24
N ASN A 56 -3.45 -0.87 12.86
CA ASN A 56 -3.66 -1.85 13.94
C ASN A 56 -4.12 -3.23 13.41
N HIS A 57 -4.33 -3.36 12.10
CA HIS A 57 -4.71 -4.62 11.44
C HIS A 57 -3.58 -5.03 10.50
N GLU A 58 -3.85 -5.09 9.19
CA GLU A 58 -2.86 -5.47 8.19
C GLU A 58 -2.22 -4.22 7.58
N ALA A 59 -0.90 -4.15 7.65
CA ALA A 59 -0.11 -3.09 7.03
C ALA A 59 1.11 -3.68 6.33
N GLY A 60 1.36 -3.21 5.11
CA GLY A 60 2.41 -3.70 4.24
C GLY A 60 2.01 -4.93 3.45
N LEU A 61 3.01 -5.54 2.82
CA LEU A 61 2.90 -6.75 2.02
C LEU A 61 3.90 -7.77 2.55
N LEU A 62 3.53 -9.05 2.47
CA LEU A 62 4.49 -10.14 2.49
C LEU A 62 5.30 -10.06 1.18
N VAL A 63 6.62 -9.96 1.33
CA VAL A 63 7.57 -9.89 0.21
C VAL A 63 8.56 -11.06 0.21
N ASP A 64 8.60 -11.83 1.30
CA ASP A 64 9.46 -13.00 1.50
C ASP A 64 8.82 -13.93 2.54
N GLY A 65 9.25 -15.19 2.62
CA GLY A 65 8.73 -16.19 3.57
C GLY A 65 7.39 -16.82 3.16
N PHE A 66 7.12 -16.92 1.85
CA PHE A 66 5.90 -17.55 1.32
C PHE A 66 5.85 -19.08 1.53
N ASP A 67 6.97 -19.68 1.92
CA ASP A 67 7.14 -21.09 2.25
C ASP A 67 6.95 -21.40 3.75
N GLU A 68 6.79 -20.37 4.58
CA GLU A 68 6.49 -20.52 6.01
C GLU A 68 4.97 -20.63 6.26
N PRO A 69 4.54 -21.24 7.38
CA PRO A 69 3.14 -21.20 7.78
C PRO A 69 2.64 -19.76 8.03
N PRO A 70 1.39 -19.41 7.65
CA PRO A 70 0.83 -18.09 7.92
C PRO A 70 0.85 -17.76 9.41
N VAL A 71 1.31 -16.55 9.73
CA VAL A 71 1.36 -16.03 11.10
C VAL A 71 0.21 -15.06 11.33
N ILE A 72 -0.44 -15.16 12.50
CA ILE A 72 -1.54 -14.28 12.89
C ILE A 72 -1.09 -12.80 12.80
N MET A 73 -1.95 -11.95 12.22
CA MET A 73 -1.72 -10.52 11.99
C MET A 73 -0.59 -10.19 10.99
N THR A 74 -0.13 -11.18 10.20
CA THR A 74 0.77 -10.92 9.06
C THR A 74 -0.02 -10.92 7.76
N PRO A 75 0.14 -9.92 6.88
CA PRO A 75 -0.46 -9.95 5.55
C PRO A 75 -0.07 -11.22 4.80
N TRP A 76 -1.02 -11.84 4.08
CA TRP A 76 -0.76 -13.04 3.28
C TRP A 76 -1.25 -12.85 1.83
N ASN A 77 -0.58 -11.96 1.11
CA ASN A 77 -0.85 -11.65 -0.30
C ASN A 77 -0.16 -12.64 -1.25
N PRO A 78 -0.62 -12.74 -2.52
CA PRO A 78 0.12 -13.46 -3.56
C PRO A 78 1.56 -12.92 -3.74
N PRO A 79 2.56 -13.76 -4.06
CA PRO A 79 3.96 -13.34 -4.18
C PRO A 79 4.20 -12.25 -5.23
N TYR A 80 3.36 -12.19 -6.27
CA TYR A 80 3.53 -11.23 -7.35
C TYR A 80 3.18 -9.78 -6.95
N TYR A 81 2.47 -9.56 -5.85
CA TYR A 81 2.06 -8.21 -5.42
C TYR A 81 3.23 -7.26 -5.20
N GLY A 82 4.33 -7.76 -4.61
CA GLY A 82 5.53 -6.94 -4.39
C GLY A 82 6.04 -6.34 -5.69
N ARG A 83 6.19 -7.18 -6.73
CA ARG A 83 6.60 -6.75 -8.07
C ARG A 83 5.61 -5.77 -8.70
N LEU A 84 4.30 -5.99 -8.52
CA LEU A 84 3.28 -5.10 -9.08
C LEU A 84 3.37 -3.69 -8.49
N VAL A 85 3.43 -3.55 -7.17
CA VAL A 85 3.54 -2.22 -6.53
C VAL A 85 4.88 -1.55 -6.86
N GLU A 86 5.98 -2.32 -6.89
CA GLU A 86 7.29 -1.80 -7.30
C GLU A 86 7.31 -1.32 -8.75
N SER A 87 6.63 -2.04 -9.66
CA SER A 87 6.51 -1.64 -11.07
C SER A 87 5.71 -0.34 -11.26
N ALA A 88 4.83 -0.01 -10.32
CA ALA A 88 4.09 1.25 -10.27
C ALA A 88 4.90 2.39 -9.59
N GLY A 89 6.18 2.17 -9.28
CA GLY A 89 7.06 3.19 -8.70
C GLY A 89 7.06 3.26 -7.18
N TYR A 90 6.45 2.28 -6.49
CA TYR A 90 6.53 2.20 -5.03
C TYR A 90 7.86 1.61 -4.59
N HIS A 91 8.30 2.04 -3.41
CA HIS A 91 9.50 1.52 -2.77
C HIS A 91 9.20 1.23 -1.30
N LYS A 92 10.01 0.36 -0.69
CA LYS A 92 9.93 0.09 0.75
C LYS A 92 10.02 1.40 1.53
N ALA A 93 8.99 1.68 2.32
CA ALA A 93 8.94 2.85 3.17
C ALA A 93 10.09 2.83 4.19
N ARG A 94 10.67 4.01 4.47
CA ARG A 94 11.75 4.21 5.45
C ARG A 94 11.19 4.60 6.81
#